data_AF-A0A3E0C0X9-F1
#
_entry.id   AF-A0A3E0C0X9-F1
#
_cell.length_a   1.000
_cell.length_b   1.000
_cell.length_c   1.000
_cell.angle_alpha   90.00
_cell.angle_beta   90.00
_cell.angle_gamma   90.00
#
_symmetry.space_group_name_H-M   'P 1'
#
loop_
_entity.id
_entity.type
_entity.pdbx_description
1 polymer ?
#
loop_
_entity_poly.entity_id
_entity_poly.type
_entity_poly.pdbx_seq_one_letter_code
_entity_poly.pdbx_strand_id
1 'polypeptide(L)'
;MTKTSMQTAEAKQRATEIICTEVANAVVEFMVDCGMNGDQVNVGNLCFAFEYAYRPLPRFWRDFDLKAVLEAITRQFPDWRATAVVRQQSVSDVLSEVEGVLATYAFDEANAEMMMALPLAARPRDREAASEWIFSELRKRNLQRELRYAQRDGNRCGEGALETLHCVERAALGIVYERLGTQVARSIRNCRLAGD
;
A
#
# COMPACT_ATOMS: atom_id res chain seq x y z
N MET A 1 20.84 28.91 -5.89
CA MET A 1 20.51 27.53 -6.33
C MET A 1 21.32 27.22 -7.57
N THR A 2 22.12 26.16 -7.56
CA THR A 2 23.01 25.78 -8.66
C THR A 2 22.29 24.88 -9.68
N LYS A 3 22.65 24.99 -10.96
CA LYS A 3 22.06 24.26 -12.11
C LYS A 3 21.99 22.73 -11.88
N THR A 4 22.97 22.17 -11.18
CA THR A 4 23.04 20.76 -10.78
C THR A 4 21.93 20.36 -9.80
N SER A 5 21.57 21.23 -8.84
CA SER A 5 20.50 20.96 -7.88
C SER A 5 19.11 20.96 -8.54
N MET A 6 18.95 21.70 -9.64
CA MET A 6 17.69 21.78 -10.39
C MET A 6 17.51 20.52 -11.26
N GLN A 7 18.57 20.07 -11.92
CA GLN A 7 18.55 18.84 -12.74
C GLN A 7 18.27 17.57 -11.92
N THR A 8 18.82 17.47 -10.71
CA THR A 8 18.55 16.33 -9.81
C THR A 8 17.11 16.33 -9.30
N ALA A 9 16.52 17.51 -9.05
CA ALA A 9 15.13 17.63 -8.65
C ALA A 9 14.16 17.24 -9.77
N GLU A 10 14.42 17.69 -11.00
CA GLU A 10 13.62 17.33 -12.20
C GLU A 10 13.69 15.83 -12.50
N ALA A 11 14.86 15.21 -12.38
CA ALA A 11 15.02 13.76 -12.58
C ALA A 11 14.25 12.94 -11.53
N LYS A 12 14.30 13.39 -10.25
CA LYS A 12 13.57 12.74 -9.16
C LYS A 12 12.06 12.85 -9.34
N GLN A 13 11.57 14.02 -9.74
CA GLN A 13 10.15 14.26 -10.02
C GLN A 13 9.63 13.34 -11.14
N ARG A 14 10.37 13.24 -12.25
CA ARG A 14 10.00 12.33 -13.36
C ARG A 14 9.98 10.86 -12.94
N ALA A 15 10.94 10.43 -12.12
CA ALA A 15 10.97 9.05 -11.62
C ALA A 15 9.74 8.74 -10.76
N THR A 16 9.31 9.68 -9.90
CA THR A 16 8.07 9.56 -9.13
C THR A 16 6.84 9.46 -10.02
N GLU A 17 6.72 10.31 -11.04
CA GLU A 17 5.59 10.30 -11.98
C GLU A 17 5.49 8.97 -12.76
N ILE A 18 6.63 8.40 -13.15
CA ILE A 18 6.68 7.08 -13.81
C ILE A 18 6.15 6.00 -12.86
N ILE A 19 6.63 5.97 -11.61
CA ILE A 19 6.18 4.98 -10.62
C ILE A 19 4.68 5.11 -10.37
N CYS A 20 4.17 6.32 -10.16
CA CYS A 20 2.73 6.53 -9.95
C CYS A 20 1.91 6.02 -11.15
N THR A 21 2.37 6.29 -12.37
CA THR A 21 1.71 5.83 -13.59
C THR A 21 1.73 4.29 -13.70
N GLU A 22 2.87 3.66 -13.41
CA GLU A 22 2.98 2.20 -13.43
C GLU A 22 2.10 1.53 -12.37
N VAL A 23 2.01 2.10 -11.16
CA VAL A 23 1.12 1.61 -10.11
C VAL A 23 -0.34 1.73 -10.52
N ALA A 24 -0.75 2.89 -11.05
CA ALA A 24 -2.10 3.10 -11.54
C ALA A 24 -2.47 2.13 -12.69
N ASN A 25 -1.53 1.88 -13.61
CA ASN A 25 -1.72 0.92 -14.68
C ASN A 25 -1.84 -0.52 -14.15
N ALA A 26 -1.00 -0.91 -13.18
CA ALA A 26 -1.08 -2.25 -12.57
C ALA A 26 -2.40 -2.49 -11.83
N VAL A 27 -2.94 -1.47 -11.17
CA VAL A 27 -4.28 -1.53 -10.55
C VAL A 27 -5.36 -1.77 -11.60
N VAL A 28 -5.36 -0.99 -12.69
CA VAL A 28 -6.35 -1.14 -13.77
C VAL A 28 -6.20 -2.50 -14.48
N GLU A 29 -4.96 -2.93 -14.75
CA GLU A 29 -4.66 -4.23 -15.36
C GLU A 29 -5.22 -5.37 -14.52
N PHE A 30 -4.99 -5.36 -13.20
CA PHE A 30 -5.57 -6.35 -12.29
C PHE A 30 -7.10 -6.41 -12.41
N MET A 31 -7.76 -5.26 -12.41
CA MET A 31 -9.23 -5.18 -12.48
C MET A 31 -9.74 -5.73 -13.82
N VAL A 32 -9.09 -5.37 -14.93
CA VAL A 32 -9.44 -5.86 -16.27
C VAL A 32 -9.23 -7.36 -16.39
N ASP A 33 -8.07 -7.87 -15.96
CA ASP A 33 -7.74 -9.30 -16.00
C ASP A 33 -8.63 -10.14 -15.08
N CYS A 34 -9.21 -9.53 -14.06
CA CYS A 34 -10.21 -10.17 -13.21
C CYS A 34 -11.64 -10.10 -13.77
N GLY A 35 -11.83 -9.57 -14.98
CA GLY A 35 -13.13 -9.39 -15.62
C GLY A 35 -14.03 -8.40 -14.91
N MET A 36 -13.45 -7.46 -14.13
CA MET A 36 -14.24 -6.51 -13.37
C MET A 36 -14.88 -5.45 -14.28
N ASN A 37 -16.05 -4.98 -13.88
CA ASN A 37 -16.72 -3.84 -14.50
C ASN A 37 -16.93 -2.68 -13.50
N GLY A 38 -17.52 -1.57 -13.95
CA GLY A 38 -17.75 -0.38 -13.12
C GLY A 38 -18.60 -0.62 -11.86
N ASP A 39 -19.48 -1.62 -11.87
CA ASP A 39 -20.28 -1.99 -10.70
C ASP A 39 -19.44 -2.65 -9.60
N GLN A 40 -18.32 -3.25 -9.98
CA GLN A 40 -17.43 -4.02 -9.11
C GLN A 40 -16.32 -3.14 -8.50
N VAL A 41 -16.36 -1.82 -8.71
CA VAL A 41 -15.46 -0.86 -8.05
C VAL A 41 -15.95 -0.60 -6.63
N ASN A 42 -15.52 -1.45 -5.70
CA ASN A 42 -15.81 -1.37 -4.27
C ASN A 42 -14.52 -1.52 -3.45
N VAL A 43 -14.60 -1.23 -2.15
CA VAL A 43 -13.44 -1.25 -1.23
C VAL A 43 -12.64 -2.54 -1.32
N GLY A 44 -13.29 -3.71 -1.26
CA GLY A 44 -12.60 -5.00 -1.26
C GLY A 44 -11.83 -5.27 -2.56
N ASN A 45 -12.45 -5.00 -3.71
CA ASN A 45 -11.79 -5.18 -5.00
C ASN A 45 -10.65 -4.18 -5.21
N LEU A 46 -10.82 -2.94 -4.75
CA LEU A 46 -9.75 -1.94 -4.76
C LEU A 46 -8.57 -2.36 -3.88
N CYS A 47 -8.82 -2.90 -2.69
CA CYS A 47 -7.76 -3.43 -1.83
C CYS A 47 -6.96 -4.53 -2.51
N PHE A 48 -7.62 -5.49 -3.19
CA PHE A 48 -6.89 -6.51 -3.96
C PHE A 48 -6.08 -5.91 -5.10
N ALA A 49 -6.62 -4.92 -5.81
CA ALA A 49 -5.90 -4.26 -6.89
C ALA A 49 -4.67 -3.48 -6.38
N PHE A 50 -4.77 -2.83 -5.23
CA PHE A 50 -3.64 -2.14 -4.59
C PHE A 50 -2.58 -3.13 -4.11
N GLU A 51 -2.99 -4.24 -3.50
CA GLU A 51 -2.10 -5.33 -3.09
C GLU A 51 -1.39 -5.98 -4.26
N TYR A 52 -2.06 -6.11 -5.41
CA TYR A 52 -1.44 -6.59 -6.65
C TYR A 52 -0.38 -5.60 -7.18
N ALA A 53 -0.67 -4.30 -7.12
CA ALA A 53 0.23 -3.25 -7.55
C ALA A 53 1.38 -2.98 -6.58
N TYR A 54 1.35 -3.57 -5.38
CA TYR A 54 2.37 -3.40 -4.35
C TYR A 54 3.77 -3.76 -4.86
N ARG A 55 4.73 -2.88 -4.55
CA ARG A 55 6.16 -3.14 -4.73
C ARG A 55 6.86 -3.02 -3.39
N PRO A 56 7.76 -3.96 -3.02
CA PRO A 56 8.49 -3.94 -1.76
C PRO A 56 9.62 -2.90 -1.76
N LEU A 57 9.25 -1.64 -1.97
CA LEU A 57 10.13 -0.48 -1.98
C LEU A 57 9.83 0.38 -0.74
N PRO A 58 10.84 1.01 -0.13
CA PRO A 58 10.60 2.02 0.89
C PRO A 58 9.67 3.11 0.37
N ARG A 59 8.82 3.65 1.25
CA ARG A 59 7.82 4.69 0.96
C ARG A 59 6.72 4.32 -0.03
N PHE A 60 6.62 3.08 -0.51
CA PHE A 60 5.62 2.70 -1.51
C PHE A 60 4.20 3.12 -1.09
N TRP A 61 3.78 2.76 0.14
CA TRP A 61 2.44 3.09 0.63
C TRP A 61 2.30 4.55 1.03
N ARG A 62 3.35 5.15 1.59
CA ARG A 62 3.35 6.58 1.96
C ARG A 62 3.30 7.52 0.77
N ASP A 63 3.85 7.10 -0.35
CA ASP A 63 3.88 7.86 -1.60
C ASP A 63 2.83 7.35 -2.61
N PHE A 64 1.89 6.49 -2.17
CA PHE A 64 0.82 5.95 -3.00
C PHE A 64 -0.15 7.06 -3.43
N ASP A 65 -0.20 7.34 -4.74
CA ASP A 65 -1.07 8.39 -5.29
C ASP A 65 -2.46 7.83 -5.62
N LEU A 66 -3.33 7.78 -4.60
CA LEU A 66 -4.71 7.34 -4.75
C LEU A 66 -5.46 8.16 -5.81
N LYS A 67 -5.16 9.46 -5.95
CA LYS A 67 -5.83 10.31 -6.93
C LYS A 67 -5.50 9.87 -8.35
N ALA A 68 -4.22 9.67 -8.67
CA ALA A 68 -3.80 9.19 -9.98
C ALA A 68 -4.40 7.81 -10.32
N VAL A 69 -4.49 6.93 -9.32
CA VAL A 69 -5.11 5.61 -9.45
C VAL A 69 -6.61 5.73 -9.75
N LEU A 70 -7.35 6.57 -9.01
CA LEU A 70 -8.78 6.78 -9.25
C LEU A 70 -9.06 7.44 -10.61
N GLU A 71 -8.17 8.31 -11.09
CA GLU A 71 -8.24 8.86 -12.44
C GLU A 71 -8.05 7.78 -13.51
N ALA A 72 -7.13 6.83 -13.31
CA ALA A 72 -6.97 5.68 -14.19
C ALA A 72 -8.20 4.75 -14.20
N ILE A 73 -8.74 4.44 -13.02
CA ILE A 73 -9.96 3.65 -12.87
C ILE A 73 -11.15 4.36 -13.55
N THR A 74 -11.28 5.67 -13.37
CA THR A 74 -12.37 6.44 -13.99
C THR A 74 -12.25 6.47 -15.51
N ARG A 75 -11.03 6.51 -16.07
CA ARG A 75 -10.81 6.38 -17.51
C ARG A 75 -11.23 5.00 -18.04
N GLN A 76 -10.95 3.93 -17.29
CA GLN A 76 -11.30 2.57 -17.69
C GLN A 76 -12.79 2.25 -17.49
N PHE A 77 -13.41 2.75 -16.42
CA PHE A 77 -14.78 2.44 -16.03
C PHE A 77 -15.60 3.72 -15.78
N PRO A 78 -15.93 4.53 -16.80
CA PRO A 78 -16.47 5.89 -16.62
C PRO A 78 -17.67 6.02 -15.68
N ASP A 79 -18.53 5.01 -15.65
CA ASP A 79 -19.79 5.04 -14.88
C ASP A 79 -19.68 4.48 -13.45
N TRP A 80 -18.49 4.03 -13.01
CA TRP A 80 -18.32 3.32 -11.73
C TRP A 80 -18.85 4.12 -10.53
N ARG A 81 -18.68 5.46 -10.55
CA ARG A 81 -19.16 6.36 -9.51
C ARG A 81 -20.68 6.37 -9.43
N ALA A 82 -21.37 6.35 -10.57
CA ALA A 82 -22.83 6.29 -10.61
C ALA A 82 -23.31 4.93 -10.08
N THR A 83 -22.61 3.84 -10.41
CA THR A 83 -23.01 2.50 -9.96
C THR A 83 -22.82 2.28 -8.46
N ALA A 84 -21.79 2.85 -7.85
CA ALA A 84 -21.61 2.81 -6.40
C ALA A 84 -22.84 3.38 -5.67
N VAL A 85 -23.34 4.55 -6.10
CA VAL A 85 -24.54 5.19 -5.54
C VAL A 85 -25.78 4.29 -5.66
N VAL A 86 -25.95 3.60 -6.79
CA VAL A 86 -27.07 2.66 -7.00
C VAL A 86 -27.03 1.48 -6.02
N ARG A 87 -25.84 1.02 -5.63
CA ARG A 87 -25.65 -0.06 -4.64
C ARG A 87 -25.80 0.42 -3.18
N GLN A 88 -26.35 1.62 -2.96
CA GLN A 88 -26.52 2.24 -1.64
C GLN A 88 -25.20 2.47 -0.86
N GLN A 89 -24.05 2.39 -1.54
CA GLN A 89 -22.78 2.86 -1.00
C GLN A 89 -22.53 4.25 -1.57
N SER A 90 -22.33 5.27 -0.74
CA SER A 90 -21.88 6.54 -1.30
C SER A 90 -20.45 6.39 -1.81
N VAL A 91 -20.12 7.05 -2.92
CA VAL A 91 -18.72 7.09 -3.41
C VAL A 91 -17.80 7.63 -2.31
N SER A 92 -18.30 8.55 -1.49
CA SER A 92 -17.56 9.10 -0.35
C SER A 92 -17.22 8.04 0.71
N ASP A 93 -18.14 7.10 0.98
CA ASP A 93 -17.90 6.03 1.96
C ASP A 93 -16.84 5.06 1.44
N VAL A 94 -16.94 4.66 0.18
CA VAL A 94 -15.94 3.79 -0.47
C VAL A 94 -14.55 4.44 -0.43
N LEU A 95 -14.45 5.72 -0.75
CA LEU A 95 -13.18 6.45 -0.73
C LEU A 95 -12.62 6.60 0.69
N SER A 96 -13.47 6.92 1.68
CA SER A 96 -13.07 7.05 3.08
C SER A 96 -12.53 5.73 3.64
N GLU A 97 -13.20 4.60 3.34
CA GLU A 97 -12.73 3.28 3.75
C GLU A 97 -11.40 2.91 3.09
N VAL A 98 -11.26 3.17 1.79
CA VAL A 98 -10.00 2.96 1.05
C VAL A 98 -8.84 3.80 1.63
N GLU A 99 -9.09 5.08 1.92
CA GLU A 99 -8.11 5.95 2.55
C GLU A 99 -7.69 5.41 3.93
N GLY A 100 -8.62 4.85 4.71
CA GLY A 100 -8.34 4.19 5.98
C GLY A 100 -7.43 2.96 5.82
N VAL A 101 -7.65 2.14 4.80
CA VAL A 101 -6.78 0.98 4.49
C VAL A 101 -5.38 1.44 4.09
N LEU A 102 -5.28 2.39 3.16
CA LEU A 102 -3.98 2.92 2.72
C LEU A 102 -3.22 3.61 3.85
N ALA A 103 -3.93 4.32 4.75
CA ALA A 103 -3.33 4.90 5.95
C ALA A 103 -2.75 3.82 6.88
N THR A 104 -3.40 2.66 6.98
CA THR A 104 -2.90 1.51 7.74
C THR A 104 -1.60 0.97 7.12
N TYR A 105 -1.58 0.77 5.80
CA TYR A 105 -0.38 0.28 5.10
C TYR A 105 0.79 1.27 5.19
N ALA A 106 0.52 2.56 5.03
CA ALA A 106 1.50 3.62 5.20
C ALA A 106 2.05 3.70 6.63
N PHE A 107 1.20 3.44 7.63
CA PHE A 107 1.60 3.37 9.04
C PHE A 107 2.51 2.17 9.30
N ASP A 108 2.13 0.98 8.83
CA ASP A 108 2.93 -0.23 8.97
C ASP A 108 4.29 -0.08 8.27
N GLU A 109 4.32 0.49 7.07
CA GLU A 109 5.55 0.78 6.33
C GLU A 109 6.46 1.77 7.07
N ALA A 110 5.90 2.84 7.64
CA ALA A 110 6.68 3.78 8.44
C ALA A 110 7.36 3.10 9.64
N ASN A 111 6.64 2.19 10.32
CA ASN A 111 7.19 1.42 11.43
C ASN A 111 8.23 0.40 10.98
N ALA A 112 8.00 -0.28 9.84
CA ALA A 112 8.96 -1.18 9.23
C ALA A 112 10.28 -0.46 8.93
N GLU A 113 10.24 0.71 8.31
CA GLU A 113 11.44 1.51 8.03
C GLU A 113 12.18 1.94 9.29
N MET A 114 11.46 2.28 10.38
CA MET A 114 12.12 2.58 11.66
C MET A 114 12.83 1.33 12.22
N MET A 115 12.26 0.14 12.08
CA MET A 115 12.91 -1.13 12.47
C MET A 115 14.10 -1.46 11.56
N MET A 116 14.03 -1.14 10.26
CA MET A 116 15.15 -1.32 9.33
C MET A 116 16.39 -0.51 9.74
N ALA A 117 16.22 0.63 10.41
CA ALA A 117 17.33 1.43 10.92
C ALA A 117 18.10 0.75 12.08
N LEU A 118 17.55 -0.32 12.66
CA LEU A 118 18.23 -1.11 13.68
C LEU A 118 19.26 -2.06 13.04
N PRO A 119 20.34 -2.42 13.77
CA PRO A 119 21.17 -3.56 13.43
C PRO A 119 20.32 -4.82 13.29
N LEU A 120 20.64 -5.69 12.32
CA LEU A 120 19.87 -6.91 12.03
C LEU A 120 19.62 -7.78 13.26
N ALA A 121 20.61 -7.92 14.15
CA ALA A 121 20.51 -8.70 15.38
C ALA A 121 19.53 -8.12 16.41
N ALA A 122 19.20 -6.83 16.32
CA ALA A 122 18.30 -6.12 17.23
C ALA A 122 16.88 -5.95 16.65
N ARG A 123 16.62 -6.39 15.41
CA ARG A 123 15.29 -6.31 14.81
C ARG A 123 14.33 -7.30 15.50
N PRO A 124 13.10 -6.88 15.82
CA PRO A 124 12.07 -7.79 16.34
C PRO A 124 11.81 -8.96 15.38
N ARG A 125 11.45 -10.12 15.93
CA ARG A 125 11.26 -11.37 15.14
C ARG A 125 9.83 -11.89 15.14
N ASP A 126 9.00 -11.37 16.03
CA ASP A 126 7.60 -11.73 16.18
C ASP A 126 6.76 -10.48 16.45
N ARG A 127 5.45 -10.61 16.21
CA ARG A 127 4.51 -9.48 16.23
C ARG A 127 4.44 -8.82 17.61
N GLU A 128 4.56 -9.59 18.69
CA GLU A 128 4.54 -9.09 20.06
C GLU A 128 5.75 -8.17 20.31
N ALA A 129 6.97 -8.65 20.03
CA ALA A 129 8.20 -7.89 20.17
C ALA A 129 8.22 -6.66 19.25
N ALA A 130 7.67 -6.77 18.03
CA ALA A 130 7.56 -5.65 17.11
C ALA A 130 6.60 -4.57 17.64
N SER A 131 5.43 -4.95 18.14
CA SER A 131 4.48 -4.02 18.74
C SER A 131 5.06 -3.31 19.97
N GLU A 132 5.68 -4.05 20.89
CA GLU A 132 6.33 -3.45 22.06
C GLU A 132 7.43 -2.45 21.67
N TRP A 133 8.24 -2.83 20.68
CA TRP A 133 9.27 -1.95 20.14
C TRP A 133 8.67 -0.69 19.52
N ILE A 134 7.64 -0.82 18.67
CA ILE A 134 6.91 0.30 18.05
C ILE A 134 6.35 1.23 19.12
N PHE A 135 5.66 0.71 20.14
CA PHE A 135 5.10 1.53 21.22
C PHE A 135 6.19 2.30 21.97
N SER A 136 7.31 1.64 22.27
CA SER A 136 8.46 2.26 22.93
C SER A 136 9.04 3.38 22.06
N GLU A 137 9.22 3.13 20.76
CA GLU A 137 9.81 4.08 19.84
C GLU A 137 8.92 5.30 19.59
N LEU A 138 7.61 5.10 19.36
CA LEU A 138 6.64 6.18 19.22
C LEU A 138 6.56 7.04 20.49
N ARG A 139 6.63 6.41 21.67
CA ARG A 139 6.68 7.14 22.95
C ARG A 139 7.95 7.98 23.09
N LYS A 140 9.12 7.41 22.76
CA LYS A 140 10.41 8.14 22.78
C LYS A 140 10.40 9.35 21.85
N ARG A 141 9.75 9.24 20.69
CA ARG A 141 9.63 10.32 19.69
C ARG A 141 8.49 11.30 19.97
N ASN A 142 7.74 11.11 21.05
CA ASN A 142 6.56 11.90 21.42
C ASN A 142 5.45 11.93 20.33
N LEU A 143 5.29 10.83 19.59
CA LEU A 143 4.29 10.68 18.53
C LEU A 143 2.98 10.13 19.09
N GLN A 144 2.26 10.95 19.87
CA GLN A 144 1.11 10.49 20.67
C GLN A 144 -0.09 10.04 19.83
N ARG A 145 -0.29 10.62 18.64
CA ARG A 145 -1.40 10.23 17.75
C ARG A 145 -1.15 8.84 17.18
N GLU A 146 0.07 8.63 16.67
CA GLU A 146 0.55 7.37 16.13
C GLU A 146 0.57 6.28 17.19
N LEU A 147 0.98 6.61 18.42
CA LEU A 147 0.95 5.66 19.54
C LEU A 147 -0.48 5.20 19.84
N ARG A 148 -1.45 6.12 19.93
CA ARG A 148 -2.86 5.75 20.14
C ARG A 148 -3.39 4.89 19.01
N TYR A 149 -3.02 5.21 17.78
CA TYR A 149 -3.39 4.41 16.61
C TYR A 149 -2.80 3.00 16.69
N ALA A 150 -1.51 2.87 16.99
CA ALA A 150 -0.81 1.60 17.13
C ALA A 150 -1.44 0.67 18.19
N GLN A 151 -1.96 1.26 19.27
CA GLN A 151 -2.53 0.54 20.41
C GLN A 151 -4.00 0.16 20.23
N ARG A 152 -4.71 0.74 19.24
CA ARG A 152 -6.16 0.56 19.06
C ARG A 152 -6.54 -0.90 18.82
N ASP A 153 -5.75 -1.59 18.01
CA ASP A 153 -6.08 -2.93 17.50
C ASP A 153 -5.14 -4.01 18.10
N GLY A 154 -4.66 -3.78 19.33
CA GLY A 154 -3.72 -4.67 20.03
C GLY A 154 -2.34 -4.72 19.33
N ASN A 155 -1.85 -5.93 19.06
CA ASN A 155 -0.52 -6.14 18.45
C ASN A 155 -0.54 -6.17 16.91
N ARG A 156 -1.62 -5.72 16.27
CA ARG A 156 -1.73 -5.73 14.79
C ARG A 156 -0.68 -4.86 14.09
N CYS A 157 -0.28 -3.75 14.70
CA CYS A 157 0.78 -2.89 14.16
C CYS A 157 2.13 -3.62 14.05
N GLY A 158 2.42 -4.56 14.93
CA GLY A 158 3.65 -5.36 14.88
C GLY A 158 3.63 -6.35 13.73
N GLU A 159 2.47 -6.97 13.48
CA GLU A 159 2.29 -7.93 12.38
C GLU A 159 2.47 -7.27 11.00
N GLY A 160 1.73 -6.18 10.73
CA GLY A 160 1.81 -5.48 9.44
C GLY A 160 3.19 -4.86 9.18
N ALA A 161 3.81 -4.28 10.22
CA ALA A 161 5.16 -3.72 10.11
C ALA A 161 6.23 -4.80 9.90
N LEU A 162 6.12 -5.98 10.53
CA LEU A 162 7.05 -7.07 10.28
C LEU A 162 6.91 -7.69 8.90
N GLU A 163 5.68 -7.87 8.42
CA GLU A 163 5.45 -8.35 7.06
C GLU A 163 6.11 -7.40 6.04
N THR A 164 5.90 -6.09 6.20
CA THR A 164 6.50 -5.07 5.35
C THR A 164 8.03 -5.05 5.45
N LEU A 165 8.57 -5.16 6.67
CA LEU A 165 10.01 -5.26 6.93
C LEU A 165 10.62 -6.43 6.14
N HIS A 166 10.04 -7.62 6.28
CA HIS A 166 10.53 -8.81 5.58
C HIS A 166 10.45 -8.66 4.07
N CYS A 167 9.38 -8.08 3.54
CA CYS A 167 9.23 -7.84 2.10
C CYS A 167 10.35 -6.95 1.56
N VAL A 168 10.60 -5.81 2.21
CA VAL A 168 11.62 -4.86 1.77
C VAL A 168 13.03 -5.46 1.93
N GLU A 169 13.32 -6.15 3.04
CA GLU A 169 14.62 -6.80 3.27
C GLU A 169 14.92 -7.88 2.24
N ARG A 170 13.94 -8.75 1.93
CA ARG A 170 14.10 -9.82 0.95
C ARG A 170 14.26 -9.26 -0.46
N ALA A 171 13.46 -8.26 -0.81
CA ALA A 171 13.55 -7.57 -2.09
C ALA A 171 14.93 -6.90 -2.28
N ALA A 172 15.49 -6.30 -1.23
CA ALA A 172 16.84 -5.72 -1.26
C ALA A 172 17.95 -6.76 -1.52
N LEU A 173 17.69 -8.03 -1.22
CA LEU A 173 18.58 -9.17 -1.51
C LEU A 173 18.29 -9.82 -2.89
N GLY A 174 17.35 -9.28 -3.67
CA GLY A 174 16.89 -9.89 -4.92
C GLY A 174 16.09 -11.18 -4.72
N ILE A 175 15.61 -11.45 -3.50
CA ILE A 175 14.81 -12.62 -3.17
C ILE A 175 13.33 -12.25 -3.35
N VAL A 176 12.61 -13.03 -4.16
CA VAL A 176 11.16 -12.88 -4.30
C VAL A 176 10.50 -13.27 -2.97
N TYR A 177 9.88 -12.30 -2.33
CA TYR A 177 9.06 -12.47 -1.13
C TYR A 177 7.89 -11.52 -1.22
N GLU A 178 6.69 -12.06 -1.12
CA GLU A 178 5.44 -11.32 -1.31
C GLU A 178 4.67 -11.28 0.01
N ARG A 179 4.01 -10.14 0.27
CA ARG A 179 3.01 -10.01 1.33
C ARG A 179 1.86 -10.98 1.08
N LEU A 180 1.19 -11.43 2.14
CA LEU A 180 0.04 -12.32 2.01
C LEU A 180 -1.05 -11.72 1.14
N GLY A 181 -1.35 -10.42 1.31
CA GLY A 181 -2.30 -9.69 0.47
C GLY A 181 -1.94 -9.75 -1.02
N THR A 182 -0.67 -9.48 -1.36
CA THR A 182 -0.15 -9.58 -2.73
C THR A 182 -0.28 -11.01 -3.30
N GLN A 183 0.04 -12.04 -2.51
CA GLN A 183 -0.09 -13.44 -2.94
C GLN A 183 -1.55 -13.81 -3.25
N VAL A 184 -2.49 -13.38 -2.39
CA VAL A 184 -3.92 -13.59 -2.59
C VAL A 184 -4.41 -12.87 -3.85
N ALA A 185 -4.03 -11.60 -4.04
CA ALA A 185 -4.40 -10.84 -5.24
C ALA A 185 -3.88 -11.51 -6.52
N ARG A 186 -2.61 -11.92 -6.55
CA ARG A 186 -2.05 -12.68 -7.70
C ARG A 186 -2.78 -13.98 -7.96
N SER A 187 -3.14 -14.71 -6.90
CA SER A 187 -3.91 -15.95 -7.02
C SER A 187 -5.29 -15.71 -7.62
N ILE A 188 -5.99 -14.65 -7.20
CA ILE A 188 -7.29 -14.26 -7.77
C ILE A 188 -7.15 -13.99 -9.28
N ARG A 189 -6.17 -13.17 -9.67
CA ARG A 189 -5.91 -12.85 -11.10
C ARG A 189 -5.61 -14.10 -11.91
N ASN A 190 -4.71 -14.96 -11.42
CA ASN A 190 -4.32 -16.18 -12.11
C ASN A 190 -5.50 -17.15 -12.28
N CYS A 191 -6.35 -17.30 -11.26
CA CYS A 191 -7.57 -18.10 -11.37
C CYS A 191 -8.55 -17.57 -12.40
N ARG A 192 -8.62 -16.23 -12.58
CA ARG A 192 -9.48 -15.61 -13.59
C ARG A 192 -8.96 -15.84 -15.00
N LEU A 193 -7.67 -15.56 -15.22
CA LEU A 193 -7.03 -15.75 -16.53
C LEU A 193 -6.95 -17.22 -16.98
N ALA A 194 -6.94 -18.17 -16.05
CA ALA A 194 -6.96 -19.61 -16.37
C ALA A 194 -8.36 -20.17 -16.65
N GLY A 195 -9.41 -19.40 -16.36
CA GLY A 195 -10.81 -19.78 -16.55
C GLY A 195 -11.45 -19.25 -17.83
N ASP A 196 -10.72 -18.42 -18.59
CA ASP A 196 -11.06 -17.92 -19.93
C ASP A 196 -10.45 -18.81 -21.04
#